data_AF-A0A1E5PVA1-F1
#
_entry.id   AF-A0A1E5PVA1-F1
#
_cell.length_a   1.000
_cell.length_b   1.000
_cell.length_c   1.000
_cell.angle_alpha   90.00
_cell.angle_beta   90.00
_cell.angle_gamma   90.00
#
_symmetry.space_group_name_H-M   'P 1'
#
loop_
_entity.id
_entity.type
_entity.pdbx_description
1 polymer ?
#
loop_
_entity_poly.entity_id
_entity_poly.type
_entity_poly.pdbx_seq_one_letter_code
_entity_poly.pdbx_strand_id
1 'polypeptide(L)'
;MPVFTGDLATLDAKVKLISSGGAAVATKTSDVHTSFGGVQAFYKAPEADQLFATTKPVSDLGLKLSSDMCTIAGALGTYSRDAAPVIKKLESLKAEAASFREKTDKDDKWREDGDLIDENLERRNKIAEVWAEFQDWRGPRQDRRLVGGKP
;
A
#
# COMPACT_ATOMS: atom_id res chain seq x y z
N MET A 1 8.82 0.84 23.16
CA MET A 1 8.71 1.64 21.92
C MET A 1 7.82 0.91 20.94
N PRO A 2 6.89 1.62 20.25
CA PRO A 2 6.19 1.06 19.12
C PRO A 2 7.17 0.73 17.98
N VAL A 3 6.92 -0.35 17.26
CA VAL A 3 7.73 -0.82 16.13
C VAL A 3 6.80 -1.12 14.96
N PHE A 4 7.16 -0.65 13.78
CA PHE A 4 6.51 -1.09 12.55
C PHE A 4 6.95 -2.52 12.23
N THR A 5 6.01 -3.46 12.19
CA THR A 5 6.28 -4.89 11.91
C THR A 5 5.96 -5.29 10.47
N GLY A 6 5.60 -4.34 9.61
CA GLY A 6 5.33 -4.59 8.20
C GLY A 6 6.60 -4.51 7.35
N ASP A 7 6.43 -4.81 6.06
CA ASP A 7 7.49 -4.70 5.06
C ASP A 7 6.96 -3.91 3.86
N LEU A 8 7.42 -2.65 3.74
CA LEU A 8 7.04 -1.77 2.64
C LEU A 8 7.62 -2.24 1.30
N ALA A 9 8.79 -2.88 1.28
CA ALA A 9 9.38 -3.39 0.05
C ALA A 9 8.55 -4.56 -0.50
N THR A 10 8.13 -5.47 0.39
CA THR A 10 7.19 -6.55 0.03
C THR A 10 5.85 -5.98 -0.42
N LEU A 11 5.33 -4.94 0.25
CA LEU A 11 4.08 -4.28 -0.16
C LEU A 11 4.21 -3.69 -1.58
N ASP A 12 5.26 -2.93 -1.85
CA ASP A 12 5.50 -2.31 -3.16
C ASP A 12 5.64 -3.35 -4.27
N ALA A 13 6.32 -4.48 -3.99
CA ALA A 13 6.40 -5.59 -4.93
C ALA A 13 5.02 -6.18 -5.25
N LYS A 14 4.18 -6.39 -4.23
CA LYS A 14 2.81 -6.90 -4.40
C LYS A 14 1.91 -5.92 -5.14
N VAL A 15 2.05 -4.61 -4.90
CA VAL A 15 1.31 -3.56 -5.63
C VAL A 15 1.58 -3.63 -7.13
N LYS A 16 2.84 -3.79 -7.53
CA LYS A 16 3.22 -3.98 -8.94
C LYS A 16 2.62 -5.24 -9.53
N LEU A 17 2.65 -6.35 -8.79
CA LEU A 17 2.07 -7.63 -9.22
C LEU A 17 0.56 -7.51 -9.45
N ILE A 18 -0.18 -6.89 -8.53
CA ILE A 18 -1.63 -6.67 -8.66
C ILE A 18 -1.95 -5.88 -9.92
N SER A 19 -1.27 -4.76 -10.15
CA SER A 19 -1.47 -3.93 -11.34
C SER A 19 -1.16 -4.69 -12.63
N SER A 20 -0.02 -5.40 -12.68
CA SER A 20 0.35 -6.20 -13.85
C SER A 20 -0.61 -7.37 -14.11
N GLY A 21 -1.12 -8.02 -13.07
CA GLY A 21 -2.10 -9.09 -13.17
C GLY A 21 -3.43 -8.61 -13.73
N GLY A 22 -3.90 -7.44 -13.27
CA GLY A 22 -5.10 -6.79 -13.83
C GLY A 22 -4.97 -6.51 -15.33
N ALA A 23 -3.84 -5.95 -15.75
CA ALA A 23 -3.55 -5.70 -17.16
C ALA A 23 -3.52 -7.02 -17.97
N ALA A 24 -2.85 -8.06 -17.46
CA ALA A 24 -2.77 -9.35 -18.12
C ALA A 24 -4.15 -10.03 -18.30
N VAL A 25 -5.05 -9.90 -17.32
CA VAL A 25 -6.42 -10.41 -17.44
C VAL A 25 -7.19 -9.65 -18.52
N ALA A 26 -7.13 -8.31 -18.52
CA ALA A 26 -7.80 -7.50 -19.55
C ALA A 26 -7.32 -7.86 -20.96
N THR A 27 -6.00 -8.04 -21.16
CA THR A 27 -5.46 -8.50 -22.43
C THR A 27 -6.04 -9.85 -22.82
N LYS A 28 -5.98 -10.86 -21.95
CA LYS A 28 -6.49 -12.20 -22.24
C LYS A 28 -7.99 -12.21 -22.57
N THR A 29 -8.81 -11.45 -21.86
CA THR A 29 -10.25 -11.36 -22.14
C THR A 29 -10.55 -10.65 -23.46
N SER A 30 -9.76 -9.62 -23.80
CA SER A 30 -9.85 -8.94 -25.09
C SER A 30 -9.41 -9.85 -26.24
N ASP A 31 -8.34 -10.63 -26.05
CA ASP A 31 -7.85 -11.60 -27.03
C ASP A 31 -8.88 -12.69 -27.29
N VAL A 32 -9.58 -13.17 -26.26
CA VAL A 32 -10.69 -14.13 -26.42
C VAL A 32 -11.80 -13.54 -27.30
N HIS A 33 -12.24 -12.31 -27.02
CA HIS A 33 -13.28 -11.64 -27.82
C HIS A 33 -12.83 -11.43 -29.27
N THR A 34 -11.60 -10.95 -29.47
CA THR A 34 -11.03 -10.67 -30.80
C THR A 34 -10.83 -11.95 -31.61
N SER A 35 -10.28 -13.00 -31.00
CA SER A 35 -10.06 -14.29 -31.67
C SER A 35 -11.38 -14.94 -32.06
N PHE A 36 -12.39 -14.85 -31.20
CA PHE A 36 -13.73 -15.35 -31.51
C PHE A 36 -14.40 -14.51 -32.61
N GLY A 37 -14.26 -13.18 -32.60
CA GLY A 37 -14.74 -12.32 -33.69
C GLY A 37 -14.04 -12.62 -35.03
N GLY A 38 -12.77 -13.05 -35.00
CA GLY A 38 -12.00 -13.40 -36.20
C GLY A 38 -12.59 -14.57 -37.00
N VAL A 39 -13.38 -15.45 -36.38
CA VAL A 39 -14.03 -16.56 -37.11
C VAL A 39 -15.37 -16.15 -37.76
N GLN A 40 -15.87 -14.94 -37.50
CA GLN A 40 -17.12 -14.42 -38.07
C GLN A 40 -17.10 -14.39 -39.60
N ALA A 41 -15.93 -14.14 -40.20
CA ALA A 41 -15.77 -14.12 -41.66
C ALA A 41 -16.12 -15.46 -42.34
N PHE A 42 -16.10 -16.57 -41.58
CA PHE A 42 -16.33 -17.92 -42.08
C PHE A 42 -17.67 -18.52 -41.64
N TYR A 43 -18.48 -17.79 -40.86
CA TYR A 43 -19.76 -18.27 -40.32
C TYR A 43 -20.93 -17.47 -40.90
N LYS A 44 -21.83 -18.13 -41.64
CA LYS A 44 -23.04 -17.52 -42.21
C LYS A 44 -24.29 -18.21 -41.67
N ALA A 45 -24.94 -17.55 -40.73
CA ALA A 45 -26.24 -17.94 -40.20
C ALA A 45 -26.97 -16.68 -39.69
N PRO A 46 -28.31 -16.67 -39.65
CA PRO A 46 -29.06 -15.51 -39.15
C PRO A 46 -28.74 -15.15 -37.69
N GLU A 47 -28.23 -16.09 -36.89
CA GLU A 47 -27.82 -15.88 -35.49
C GLU A 47 -26.36 -15.45 -35.30
N ALA A 48 -25.58 -15.28 -36.38
CA ALA A 48 -24.14 -15.00 -36.30
C ALA A 48 -23.80 -13.80 -35.41
N ASP A 49 -24.50 -12.67 -35.58
CA ASP A 49 -24.24 -11.46 -34.79
C ASP A 49 -24.51 -11.67 -33.29
N GLN A 50 -25.56 -12.44 -32.96
CA GLN A 50 -25.87 -12.78 -31.58
C GLN A 50 -24.78 -13.68 -30.96
N LEU A 51 -24.29 -14.65 -31.73
CA LEU A 51 -23.23 -15.56 -31.29
C LEU A 51 -21.93 -14.78 -30.99
N PHE A 52 -21.47 -13.93 -31.92
CA PHE A 52 -20.22 -13.18 -31.75
C PHE A 52 -20.29 -12.09 -30.68
N ALA A 53 -21.48 -11.61 -30.34
CA ALA A 53 -21.67 -10.72 -29.20
C ALA A 53 -21.45 -11.39 -27.83
N THR A 54 -21.50 -12.72 -27.72
CA THR A 54 -21.46 -13.43 -26.41
C THR A 54 -20.17 -13.25 -25.63
N THR A 55 -19.05 -12.94 -26.30
CA THR A 55 -17.74 -12.76 -25.65
C THR A 55 -17.48 -11.30 -25.26
N LYS A 56 -18.30 -10.36 -25.73
CA LYS A 56 -18.17 -8.93 -25.39
C LYS A 56 -18.28 -8.67 -23.88
N PRO A 57 -19.26 -9.24 -23.14
CA PRO A 57 -19.35 -9.05 -21.69
C PRO A 57 -18.11 -9.52 -20.93
N VAL A 58 -17.42 -10.56 -21.41
CA VAL A 58 -16.18 -11.06 -20.80
C VAL A 58 -15.03 -10.08 -21.00
N SER A 59 -14.90 -9.51 -22.20
CA SER A 59 -13.93 -8.45 -22.48
C SER A 59 -14.18 -7.21 -21.62
N ASP A 60 -15.43 -6.75 -21.56
CA ASP A 60 -15.84 -5.59 -20.77
C ASP A 60 -15.58 -5.82 -19.26
N LEU A 61 -15.82 -7.03 -18.75
CA LEU A 61 -15.51 -7.41 -17.37
C LEU A 61 -14.00 -7.42 -17.09
N GLY A 62 -13.18 -7.91 -18.03
CA GLY A 62 -11.73 -7.90 -17.88
C GLY A 62 -11.15 -6.48 -17.83
N LEU A 63 -11.67 -5.57 -18.65
CA LEU A 63 -11.32 -4.14 -18.59
C LEU A 63 -11.71 -3.52 -17.25
N LYS A 64 -12.93 -3.79 -16.76
CA LYS A 64 -13.38 -3.32 -15.45
C LYS A 64 -12.49 -3.82 -14.31
N LEU A 65 -12.20 -5.12 -14.29
CA LEU A 65 -11.31 -5.73 -13.29
C LEU A 65 -9.91 -5.09 -13.31
N SER A 66 -9.35 -4.86 -14.49
CA SER A 66 -8.05 -4.16 -14.61
C SER A 66 -8.08 -2.76 -14.02
N SER A 67 -9.16 -2.01 -14.27
CA SER A 67 -9.37 -0.68 -13.67
C SER A 67 -9.47 -0.76 -12.14
N ASP A 68 -10.23 -1.71 -11.60
CA ASP A 68 -10.37 -1.90 -10.15
C ASP A 68 -9.03 -2.27 -9.50
N MET A 69 -8.24 -3.15 -10.14
CA MET A 69 -6.90 -3.52 -9.67
C MET A 69 -5.92 -2.35 -9.74
N CYS A 70 -6.01 -1.49 -10.74
CA CYS A 70 -5.23 -0.25 -10.81
C CYS A 70 -5.59 0.70 -9.66
N THR A 71 -6.87 0.83 -9.33
CA THR A 71 -7.33 1.65 -8.20
C THR A 71 -6.76 1.12 -6.87
N ILE A 72 -6.87 -0.18 -6.63
CA ILE A 72 -6.33 -0.83 -5.42
C ILE A 72 -4.81 -0.65 -5.34
N ALA A 73 -4.09 -0.92 -6.45
CA ALA A 73 -2.65 -0.73 -6.53
C ALA A 73 -2.24 0.72 -6.24
N GLY A 74 -2.98 1.70 -6.77
CA GLY A 74 -2.76 3.12 -6.50
C GLY A 74 -2.98 3.51 -5.04
N ALA A 75 -4.03 2.99 -4.40
CA ALA A 75 -4.31 3.22 -2.99
C ALA A 75 -3.20 2.64 -2.09
N LEU A 76 -2.79 1.39 -2.34
CA LEU A 76 -1.72 0.73 -1.60
C LEU A 76 -0.34 1.37 -1.85
N GLY A 77 -0.06 1.80 -3.07
CA GLY A 77 1.17 2.55 -3.38
C GLY A 77 1.19 3.93 -2.71
N THR A 78 0.04 4.56 -2.53
CA THR A 78 -0.06 5.81 -1.75
C THR A 78 0.15 5.56 -0.26
N TYR A 79 -0.46 4.51 0.29
CA TYR A 79 -0.18 4.06 1.66
C TYR A 79 1.32 3.85 1.89
N SER A 80 2.00 3.10 1.01
CA SER A 80 3.43 2.82 1.16
C SER A 80 4.28 4.09 1.19
N ARG A 81 4.03 5.02 0.27
CA ARG A 81 4.71 6.32 0.20
C ARG A 81 4.48 7.18 1.44
N ASP A 82 3.25 7.23 1.93
CA ASP A 82 2.89 8.03 3.10
C ASP A 82 3.44 7.40 4.40
N ALA A 83 3.55 6.07 4.47
CA ALA A 83 4.08 5.34 5.63
C ALA A 83 5.59 5.51 5.83
N ALA A 84 6.33 5.49 4.72
CA ALA A 84 7.79 5.46 4.70
C ALA A 84 8.47 6.53 5.60
N PRO A 85 8.11 7.83 5.55
CA PRO A 85 8.75 8.84 6.40
C PRO A 85 8.46 8.64 7.88
N VAL A 86 7.25 8.20 8.26
CA VAL A 86 6.88 7.96 9.67
C VAL A 86 7.64 6.77 10.23
N ILE A 87 7.77 5.69 9.45
CA ILE A 87 8.56 4.52 9.83
C ILE A 87 10.03 4.89 10.03
N LYS A 88 10.60 5.68 9.11
CA LYS A 88 11.98 6.17 9.24
C LYS A 88 12.20 7.00 10.52
N LYS A 89 11.24 7.85 10.89
CA LYS A 89 11.29 8.61 12.17
C LYS A 89 11.29 7.66 13.37
N LEU A 90 10.44 6.63 13.37
CA LEU A 90 10.39 5.63 14.44
C LEU A 90 11.70 4.83 14.57
N GLU A 91 12.31 4.47 13.43
CA GLU A 91 13.62 3.79 13.42
C GLU A 91 14.74 4.67 13.97
N SER A 92 14.79 5.97 13.60
CA SER A 92 15.74 6.93 14.17
C SER A 92 15.58 7.04 15.68
N LEU A 93 14.35 7.24 16.16
CA LEU A 93 14.07 7.35 17.59
C LEU A 93 14.49 6.10 18.33
N LYS A 94 14.27 4.91 17.75
CA LYS A 94 14.72 3.64 18.32
C LYS A 94 16.24 3.57 18.45
N ALA A 95 16.99 4.02 17.45
CA ALA A 95 18.44 4.11 17.52
C ALA A 95 18.89 5.09 18.61
N GLU A 96 18.28 6.28 18.68
CA GLU A 96 18.57 7.30 19.69
C GLU A 96 18.31 6.78 21.12
N ALA A 97 17.22 6.04 21.33
CA ALA A 97 16.95 5.42 22.63
C ALA A 97 17.94 4.30 22.99
N ALA A 98 18.41 3.53 21.99
CA ALA A 98 19.44 2.52 22.20
C ALA A 98 20.78 3.17 22.61
N SER A 99 21.21 4.22 21.90
CA SER A 99 22.43 4.96 22.23
C SER A 99 22.38 5.62 23.60
N PHE A 100 21.23 6.18 23.98
CA PHE A 100 21.07 6.72 25.33
C PHE A 100 21.15 5.65 26.40
N ARG A 101 20.51 4.49 26.17
CA ARG A 101 20.59 3.36 27.09
C ARG A 101 22.04 2.95 27.31
N GLU A 102 22.85 2.87 26.26
CA GLU A 102 24.30 2.59 26.35
C GLU A 102 25.10 3.69 27.07
N LYS A 103 24.70 4.96 26.92
CA LYS A 103 25.31 6.11 27.62
C LYS A 103 25.03 6.03 29.12
N THR A 104 23.78 5.74 29.51
CA THR A 104 23.35 5.67 30.91
C THR A 104 23.75 4.37 31.62
N ASP A 105 23.95 3.27 30.89
CA ASP A 105 24.42 1.99 31.48
C ASP A 105 25.83 2.11 32.10
N LYS A 106 26.56 3.16 31.74
CA LYS A 106 27.92 3.46 32.23
C LYS A 106 27.94 4.43 33.40
N ASP A 107 26.79 4.97 33.80
CA ASP A 107 26.66 5.94 34.89
C ASP A 107 25.35 5.72 35.67
N ASP A 108 25.43 4.98 36.77
CA ASP A 108 24.28 4.69 37.64
C ASP A 108 23.65 5.94 38.28
N LYS A 109 24.35 7.09 38.25
CA LYS A 109 23.87 8.38 38.75
C LYS A 109 23.30 9.29 37.67
N TRP A 110 23.09 8.81 36.46
CA TRP A 110 22.51 9.61 35.37
C TRP A 110 21.14 10.25 35.74
N ARG A 111 20.42 9.69 36.73
CA ARG A 111 19.17 10.23 37.27
C ARG A 111 19.33 11.43 38.20
N GLU A 112 20.56 11.80 38.53
CA GLU A 112 20.94 13.00 39.27
C GLU A 112 21.51 14.08 38.32
N ASP A 113 21.82 13.72 37.07
CA ASP A 113 22.28 14.61 36.03
C ASP A 113 21.07 15.24 35.30
N GLY A 114 20.84 16.54 35.56
CA GLY A 114 19.74 17.30 34.97
C GLY A 114 19.74 17.28 33.44
N ASP A 115 20.91 17.32 32.80
CA ASP A 115 21.02 17.32 31.34
C ASP A 115 20.56 15.98 30.75
N LEU A 116 20.90 14.86 31.41
CA LEU A 116 20.46 13.52 30.98
C LEU A 116 18.98 13.27 31.25
N ILE A 117 18.41 13.88 32.29
CA ILE A 117 16.98 13.85 32.57
C ILE A 117 16.21 14.60 31.46
N ASP A 118 16.67 15.79 31.09
CA ASP A 118 16.07 16.60 30.03
C ASP A 118 16.18 15.91 28.65
N GLU A 119 17.35 15.34 28.33
CA GLU A 119 17.56 14.55 27.10
C GLU A 119 16.58 13.36 27.01
N ASN A 120 16.35 12.66 28.12
CA ASN A 120 15.39 11.56 28.18
C ASN A 120 13.93 12.03 28.10
N LEU A 121 13.59 13.16 28.71
CA LEU A 121 12.24 13.75 28.62
C LEU A 121 11.93 14.19 27.19
N GLU A 122 12.85 14.90 26.54
CA GLU A 122 12.70 15.33 25.14
C GLU A 122 12.52 14.12 24.21
N ARG A 123 13.35 13.08 24.38
CA ARG A 123 13.20 11.84 23.60
C ARG A 123 11.83 11.20 23.79
N ARG A 124 11.34 11.10 25.04
CA ARG A 124 10.00 10.55 25.33
C ARG A 124 8.89 11.38 24.69
N ASN A 125 9.00 12.71 24.73
CA ASN A 125 8.05 13.60 24.07
C ASN A 125 8.03 13.39 22.56
N LYS A 126 9.21 13.28 21.93
CA LYS A 126 9.33 13.03 20.49
C LYS A 126 8.78 11.66 20.06
N ILE A 127 8.96 10.64 20.89
CA ILE A 127 8.32 9.32 20.69
C ILE A 127 6.80 9.44 20.75
N ALA A 128 6.26 10.18 21.72
CA ALA A 128 4.82 10.38 21.85
C ALA A 128 4.24 11.14 20.65
N GLU A 129 4.95 12.17 20.15
CA GLU A 129 4.56 12.93 18.97
C GLU A 129 4.54 12.07 17.71
N VAL A 130 5.63 11.36 17.39
CA VAL A 130 5.70 10.49 16.21
C VAL A 130 4.70 9.33 16.31
N TRP A 131 4.43 8.85 17.53
CA TRP A 131 3.36 7.86 17.74
C TRP A 131 1.98 8.43 17.46
N ALA A 132 1.69 9.67 17.88
CA ALA A 132 0.45 10.34 17.55
C ALA A 132 0.31 10.56 16.03
N GLU A 133 1.38 10.99 15.36
CA GLU A 133 1.44 11.11 13.88
C GLU A 133 1.15 9.76 13.21
N PHE A 134 1.74 8.67 13.70
CA PHE A 134 1.49 7.32 13.19
C PHE A 134 0.05 6.84 13.41
N GLN A 135 -0.54 7.09 14.59
CA GLN A 135 -1.92 6.72 14.88
C GLN A 135 -2.92 7.54 14.06
N ASP A 136 -2.65 8.83 13.87
CA ASP A 136 -3.46 9.73 13.06
C ASP A 136 -3.40 9.36 11.57
N TRP A 137 -2.21 8.96 11.10
CA TRP A 137 -2.04 8.38 9.78
C TRP A 137 -2.83 7.08 9.59
N ARG A 138 -2.76 6.14 10.55
CA ARG A 138 -3.48 4.86 10.51
C ARG A 138 -5.00 4.99 10.74
N GLY A 139 -5.45 6.15 11.21
CA GLY A 139 -6.82 6.43 11.62
C GLY A 139 -7.86 6.46 10.47
N PRO A 140 -9.07 6.96 10.72
CA PRO A 140 -10.25 6.88 9.82
C PRO A 140 -10.02 7.38 8.39
N ARG A 141 -9.03 8.25 8.18
CA ARG A 141 -8.64 8.77 6.86
C ARG A 141 -8.12 7.67 5.93
N GLN A 142 -7.45 6.66 6.47
CA GLN A 142 -6.84 5.62 5.67
C GLN A 142 -7.83 4.50 5.35
N ASP A 143 -8.69 4.13 6.30
CA ASP A 143 -9.83 3.23 6.06
C ASP A 143 -10.72 3.79 4.93
N ARG A 144 -11.02 5.10 4.96
CA ARG A 144 -11.77 5.74 3.88
C ARG A 144 -11.04 5.72 2.52
N ARG A 145 -9.71 5.95 2.49
CA ARG A 145 -8.92 5.87 1.23
C ARG A 145 -8.80 4.46 0.68
N LEU A 146 -8.66 3.45 1.54
CA LEU A 146 -8.53 2.05 1.14
C LEU A 146 -9.88 1.47 0.67
N VAL A 147 -11.00 1.98 1.19
CA VAL A 147 -12.37 1.57 0.82
C VAL A 147 -12.94 2.44 -0.34
N GLY A 148 -12.13 3.32 -0.94
CA GLY A 148 -12.53 4.11 -2.12
C GLY A 148 -13.45 5.31 -1.82
N GLY A 149 -13.56 5.73 -0.57
CA GLY A 149 -14.26 6.97 -0.19
C GLY A 149 -13.44 8.20 -0.57
N LYS A 150 -14.07 9.16 -1.27
CA LYS A 150 -13.50 10.50 -1.52
C LYS A 150 -13.20 11.22 -0.17
N PRO A 151 -12.25 12.18 -0.14
CA PRO A 151 -11.87 12.91 1.07
C PRO A 151 -13.06 13.50 1.80
#